data_AF-A0A1I2D9X1-F1
#
_entry.id   AF-A0A1I2D9X1-F1
#
_cell.length_a   1.000
_cell.length_b   1.000
_cell.length_c   1.000
_cell.angle_alpha   90.00
_cell.angle_beta   90.00
_cell.angle_gamma   90.00
#
_symmetry.space_group_name_H-M   'P 1'
#
loop_
_entity.id
_entity.type
_entity.pdbx_description
1 polymer ?
#
loop_
_entity_poly.entity_id
_entity_poly.type
_entity_poly.pdbx_seq_one_letter_code
_entity_poly.pdbx_strand_id
1 'polypeptide(L)' 'MKQILDFFLNNYEWIFSGIGVFIISIFFIRKSTGQKQKVGDNSLGIQAGRDVKIKGFKHKKDV' A
#
# COMPACT_ATOMS: atom_id res chain seq x y z
N MET A 1 -24.96 -4.45 -21.92
CA MET A 1 -25.58 -4.77 -20.61
C MET A 1 -26.00 -6.22 -20.50
N LYS A 2 -26.79 -6.80 -21.42
CA LYS A 2 -27.21 -8.22 -21.35
C LYS A 2 -26.05 -9.20 -21.15
N GLN A 3 -25.04 -9.17 -22.02
CA GLN A 3 -23.89 -10.09 -21.92
C GLN A 3 -23.12 -10.02 -20.59
N ILE A 4 -23.01 -8.82 -20.00
CA ILE A 4 -22.36 -8.62 -18.70
C ILE A 4 -23.22 -9.25 -17.60
N LEU A 5 -24.53 -8.99 -17.63
CA LEU A 5 -25.50 -9.59 -16.71
C LEU A 5 -25.52 -11.12 -16.80
N ASP A 6 -25.52 -11.66 -18.02
CA ASP A 6 -25.51 -13.11 -18.28
C ASP A 6 -24.24 -13.76 -17.72
N PHE A 7 -23.09 -13.09 -17.85
CA PHE A 7 -21.85 -13.56 -17.25
C PHE A 7 -21.95 -13.64 -15.72
N PHE A 8 -22.48 -12.61 -15.05
CA PHE A 8 -22.64 -12.64 -13.59
C PHE A 8 -23.66 -13.70 -13.14
N LEU A 9 -24.79 -13.81 -13.83
CA LEU A 9 -25.83 -14.81 -13.52
C LEU A 9 -25.32 -16.25 -13.68
N ASN A 10 -24.42 -16.50 -14.62
CA ASN A 10 -23.88 -17.85 -14.85
C ASN A 10 -22.70 -18.19 -13.93
N ASN A 11 -22.12 -17.21 -13.24
CA ASN A 11 -20.89 -17.40 -12.45
C ASN A 11 -21.04 -16.96 -10.98
N TYR A 12 -22.24 -16.56 -10.53
CA TYR A 12 -22.44 -15.97 -9.20
C TYR A 12 -21.97 -16.88 -8.05
N GLU A 13 -22.23 -18.20 -8.11
CA GLU A 13 -21.79 -19.14 -7.08
C GLU A 13 -20.26 -19.17 -6.95
N TRP A 14 -19.56 -19.13 -8.09
CA TRP A 14 -18.11 -19.09 -8.10
C TRP A 14 -17.58 -17.74 -7.59
N ILE A 15 -18.14 -16.61 -8.05
CA ILE A 15 -17.73 -15.25 -7.67
C ILE A 15 -17.89 -15.03 -6.16
N PHE A 16 -19.02 -15.46 -5.60
CA PHE A 16 -19.34 -15.29 -4.18
C PHE A 16 -18.93 -16.49 -3.30
N SER A 17 -18.26 -17.49 -3.87
CA SER A 17 -17.62 -18.55 -3.08
C SER A 17 -16.49 -18.00 -2.23
N GLY A 18 -16.10 -18.72 -1.16
CA GLY A 18 -14.97 -18.30 -0.32
C GLY A 18 -13.67 -18.09 -1.09
N ILE A 19 -13.39 -18.94 -2.09
CA ILE A 19 -12.19 -18.80 -2.94
C ILE A 19 -12.33 -17.65 -3.96
N GLY A 20 -13.53 -17.46 -4.53
CA GLY A 20 -13.81 -16.37 -5.47
C GLY A 20 -13.65 -15.00 -4.80
N VAL A 21 -14.28 -14.82 -3.64
CA VAL A 21 -14.16 -13.61 -2.83
C VAL A 21 -12.71 -13.40 -2.38
N PHE A 22 -11.99 -14.47 -2.00
CA PHE A 22 -10.57 -14.38 -1.65
C PHE A 22 -9.73 -13.83 -2.82
N ILE A 23 -9.83 -14.41 -4.02
CA ILE A 23 -9.08 -13.95 -5.20
C ILE A 23 -9.43 -12.50 -5.54
N ILE A 24 -10.73 -12.16 -5.55
CA ILE A 24 -11.20 -10.81 -5.84
C ILE A 24 -10.64 -9.82 -4.81
N SER A 25 -10.63 -10.18 -3.52
CA SER A 25 -10.15 -9.32 -2.44
C SER A 25 -8.68 -8.90 -2.61
N ILE A 26 -7.84 -9.75 -3.21
CA ILE A 26 -6.42 -9.44 -3.46
C ILE A 26 -6.28 -8.19 -4.35
N PHE A 27 -7.18 -8.00 -5.32
CA PHE A 27 -7.15 -6.83 -6.21
C PHE A 27 -7.63 -5.54 -5.52
N PHE A 28 -8.38 -5.64 -4.42
CA PHE A 28 -8.89 -4.50 -3.67
C PHE A 28 -8.07 -4.15 -2.43
N ILE A 29 -7.18 -5.04 -1.97
CA ILE A 29 -6.25 -4.76 -0.87
C ILE A 29 -5.13 -3.86 -1.38
N ARG A 30 -5.35 -2.54 -1.33
CA ARG A 30 -4.27 -1.55 -1.45
C ARG A 30 -3.46 -1.54 -0.15
N LYS A 31 -2.26 -2.12 -0.17
CA LYS A 31 -1.30 -1.99 0.93
C LYS A 31 -0.71 -0.58 0.95
N SER A 32 -1.38 0.34 1.64
CA SER A 32 -0.78 1.57 2.16
C SER A 32 -0.82 1.50 3.68
N THR A 33 0.20 0.88 4.28
CA THR A 33 0.37 0.97 5.72
C THR A 33 0.97 2.34 6.05
N GLY A 34 0.23 3.14 6.81
CA GLY A 34 0.78 4.33 7.44
C GLY A 34 1.95 3.91 8.31
N GLN A 35 3.15 4.27 7.88
CA GLN A 35 4.39 3.92 8.54
C GLN A 35 4.47 4.78 9.82
N LYS A 36 4.49 4.18 11.00
CA LYS A 36 4.57 4.90 12.29
C LYS A 36 6.02 4.86 12.78
N GLN A 37 6.66 6.02 12.95
CA GLN A 37 7.99 6.13 13.53
C GLN A 37 7.93 6.89 14.87
N LYS A 38 8.64 6.40 15.88
CA LYS A 38 8.95 7.14 17.11
C LYS A 38 10.35 7.70 16.98
N VAL A 39 10.53 8.99 17.26
CA VAL A 39 11.81 9.71 17.17
C VAL A 39 12.08 10.37 18.52
N GLY A 40 13.34 10.35 18.98
CA GLY A 40 13.77 10.97 20.23
C GLY A 40 14.24 12.42 20.05
N ASP A 41 14.54 13.09 21.16
CA ASP A 41 15.02 14.47 21.15
C ASP A 41 16.34 14.61 20.37
N ASN A 42 16.51 15.75 19.68
CA ASN A 42 17.66 16.05 18.81
C ASN A 42 17.95 15.02 17.70
N SER A 43 16.99 14.19 17.31
CA SER A 43 17.17 13.13 16.31
C SER A 43 16.46 13.42 14.98
N LEU A 44 17.07 12.99 13.87
CA LEU A 44 16.47 13.08 12.54
C LEU A 44 15.75 11.76 12.20
N GLY A 45 14.42 11.77 12.24
CA GLY A 45 13.59 10.63 11.83
C GLY A 45 13.26 10.66 10.35
N ILE A 46 14.04 9.96 9.52
CA ILE A 46 13.73 9.80 8.11
C ILE A 46 12.95 8.51 7.91
N GLN A 47 11.70 8.63 7.44
CA GLN A 47 10.86 7.52 7.06
C GLN A 47 10.41 7.68 5.61
N ALA A 48 10.68 6.66 4.80
CA ALA A 48 10.16 6.58 3.45
C ALA A 48 9.70 5.16 3.17
N GLY A 49 8.56 5.04 2.49
CA GLY A 49 8.07 3.77 1.97
C GLY A 49 8.81 3.28 0.72
N ARG A 50 9.74 4.09 0.18
CA ARG A 50 10.54 3.85 -1.03
C ARG A 50 11.91 4.56 -0.86
N ASP A 51 12.52 5.08 -1.92
CA ASP A 51 13.88 5.60 -1.86
C ASP A 51 14.02 6.94 -1.13
N VAL A 52 15.06 7.05 -0.30
CA VAL A 52 15.54 8.32 0.28
C VAL A 52 16.87 8.67 -0.39
N LYS A 53 16.94 9.83 -1.07
CA LYS A 53 18.20 10.40 -1.56
C LYS A 53 18.65 11.54 -0.65
N ILE A 54 19.64 11.30 0.19
CA ILE A 54 20.24 12.31 1.07
C ILE A 54 21.45 12.92 0.35
N LYS A 55 21.43 14.24 0.11
CA LYS A 55 22.57 14.98 -0.46
C LYS A 55 23.14 15.94 0.57
N GLY A 56 24.39 15.71 0.97
CA GLY A 56 25.26 16.66 1.68
C GLY A 56 24.89 16.92 3.14
N PHE A 57 25.66 16.36 4.07
CA PHE A 57 25.84 17.02 5.37
C PHE A 57 26.88 18.13 5.16
N LYS A 58 26.45 19.39 5.06
CA LYS A 58 27.39 20.50 5.26
C LYS A 58 27.81 20.44 6.72
N HIS A 59 29.02 19.93 6.97
CA HIS A 59 29.70 20.14 8.24
C HIS A 59 29.86 21.65 8.40
N LYS A 60 29.03 22.28 9.25
CA LYS A 60 29.33 23.63 9.72
C LYS A 60 30.65 23.50 10.48
N LYS A 61 31.73 24.02 9.88
CA LYS A 61 32.92 24.39 10.65
C LYS A 61 32.50 25.62 11.45
N ASP A 62 32.26 25.42 12.73
CA ASP A 62 32.07 26.53 13.66
C ASP A 62 33.41 27.28 13.73
N VAL A 63 33.38 28.58 13.40
CA VAL A 63 34.51 29.53 13.48
C VAL A 63 34.40 30.27 14.79
#